data_AF-A0A6A0INA9-F1
#
_entry.id   AF-A0A6A0INA9-F1
#
_cell.length_a   1.000
_cell.length_b   1.000
_cell.length_c   1.000
_cell.angle_alpha   90.00
_cell.angle_beta   90.00
_cell.angle_gamma   90.00
#
_symmetry.space_group_name_H-M   'P 1'
#
loop_
_entity.id
_entity.type
_entity.pdbx_description
1 polymer ?
#
loop_
_entity_poly.entity_id
_entity_poly.type
_entity_poly.pdbx_seq_one_letter_code
_entity_poly.pdbx_strand_id
1 'polypeptide(L)'
;MSEIFELLRVAGLFVGGLLIRFLLLALVLAAYAVPILVALGVYRAWKTARERRVGEADVRGLRLVEGLSYTSGHLWVDRKAFGRLRVGMDDLAQRLFPDVTQVWLPRVGTVLAKGEPAVTIKSEPGAASIPSPVDGVVTAVNAEVAANPGLLQQSPYSGGWLFAVKARERSVPSTRTGSEARSWFRQEEERLSHLLEAELGMAAADGGELIVPASSLLPKDRWQKLVSEFLQVS
;
A
#
# COMPACT_ATOMS: atom_id res chain seq x y z
N MET A 1 -27.92 -1.84 -68.38
CA MET A 1 -26.60 -2.36 -67.94
C MET A 1 -25.67 -1.24 -67.46
N SER A 2 -25.61 -0.09 -68.14
CA SER A 2 -24.78 1.06 -67.74
C SER A 2 -25.11 1.65 -66.35
N GLU A 3 -26.38 1.76 -65.98
CA GLU A 3 -26.79 2.34 -64.67
C GLU A 3 -26.33 1.51 -63.46
N ILE A 4 -26.31 0.19 -63.58
CA ILE A 4 -25.85 -0.71 -62.49
C ILE A 4 -24.34 -0.56 -62.28
N PHE A 5 -23.56 -0.40 -63.36
CA PHE A 5 -22.11 -0.16 -63.25
C PHE A 5 -21.78 1.19 -62.60
N GLU A 6 -22.56 2.24 -62.88
CA GLU A 6 -22.39 3.55 -62.23
C GLU A 6 -22.78 3.52 -60.75
N LEU A 7 -23.87 2.82 -60.38
CA LEU A 7 -24.24 2.64 -58.97
C LEU A 7 -23.16 1.89 -58.17
N LEU A 8 -22.58 0.84 -58.76
CA LEU A 8 -21.49 0.07 -58.14
C LEU A 8 -20.21 0.89 -57.97
N ARG A 9 -19.89 1.79 -58.92
CA ARG A 9 -18.75 2.72 -58.80
C ARG A 9 -18.93 3.71 -57.66
N VAL A 10 -20.11 4.33 -57.55
CA VAL A 10 -20.41 5.29 -56.48
C VAL A 10 -20.41 4.61 -55.11
N ALA A 11 -21.01 3.42 -55.00
CA ALA A 11 -20.98 2.62 -53.78
C ALA A 11 -19.54 2.22 -53.40
N GLY A 12 -18.72 1.82 -54.37
CA GLY A 12 -17.31 1.50 -54.15
C GLY A 12 -16.49 2.70 -53.65
N LEU A 13 -16.69 3.89 -54.20
CA LEU A 13 -16.05 5.13 -53.73
C LEU A 13 -16.52 5.52 -52.32
N PHE A 14 -17.80 5.35 -52.01
CA PHE A 14 -18.34 5.62 -50.68
C PHE A 14 -17.75 4.69 -49.62
N VAL A 15 -17.72 3.37 -49.88
CA VAL A 15 -17.14 2.36 -48.99
C VAL A 15 -15.62 2.60 -48.85
N GLY A 16 -14.93 2.87 -49.95
CA GLY A 16 -13.49 3.20 -49.93
C GLY A 16 -13.19 4.44 -49.09
N GLY A 17 -13.97 5.51 -49.24
CA GLY A 17 -13.83 6.73 -48.44
C GLY A 17 -14.12 6.51 -46.95
N LEU A 18 -15.12 5.67 -46.63
CA LEU A 18 -15.43 5.30 -45.24
C LEU A 18 -14.29 4.49 -44.60
N LEU A 19 -13.74 3.52 -45.34
CA LEU A 19 -12.59 2.73 -44.89
C LEU A 19 -11.36 3.61 -44.65
N ILE A 20 -11.08 4.58 -45.54
CA ILE A 20 -9.97 5.53 -45.36
C ILE A 20 -10.17 6.37 -44.09
N ARG A 21 -11.39 6.88 -43.84
CA ARG A 21 -11.68 7.64 -42.61
C ARG A 21 -11.53 6.80 -41.35
N PHE A 22 -11.97 5.55 -41.38
CA PHE A 22 -11.79 4.63 -40.26
C PHE A 22 -10.30 4.32 -40.00
N LEU A 23 -9.52 4.11 -41.05
CA LEU A 23 -8.06 3.93 -40.98
C LEU A 23 -7.36 5.17 -40.41
N LEU A 24 -7.73 6.38 -40.86
CA LEU A 24 -7.20 7.63 -40.33
C LEU A 24 -7.55 7.82 -38.84
N LEU A 25 -8.80 7.53 -38.44
CA LEU A 25 -9.20 7.57 -37.05
C LEU A 25 -8.41 6.59 -36.18
N ALA A 26 -8.25 5.34 -36.64
CA ALA A 26 -7.47 4.33 -35.96
C ALA A 26 -5.99 4.74 -35.80
N LEU A 27 -5.41 5.35 -36.85
CA LEU A 27 -4.04 5.85 -36.82
C LEU A 27 -3.86 7.01 -35.83
N VAL A 28 -4.81 7.95 -35.78
CA VAL A 28 -4.82 9.03 -34.80
C VAL A 28 -4.97 8.47 -33.39
N LEU A 29 -5.90 7.54 -33.15
CA LEU A 29 -6.06 6.89 -31.85
C LEU A 29 -4.77 6.18 -31.41
N ALA A 30 -4.12 5.44 -32.32
CA ALA A 30 -2.85 4.78 -32.03
C ALA A 30 -1.73 5.79 -31.71
N ALA A 31 -1.67 6.90 -32.44
CA ALA A 31 -0.68 7.96 -32.21
C ALA A 31 -0.78 8.60 -30.82
N TYR A 32 -1.97 8.60 -30.19
CA TYR A 32 -2.15 9.04 -28.80
C TYR A 32 -2.05 7.90 -27.78
N ALA A 33 -2.60 6.73 -28.10
CA ALA A 33 -2.63 5.59 -27.17
C ALA A 33 -1.22 5.04 -26.89
N VAL A 34 -0.37 4.92 -27.92
CA VAL A 34 0.98 4.36 -27.77
C VAL A 34 1.86 5.21 -26.84
N PRO A 35 1.97 6.54 -26.99
CA PRO A 35 2.70 7.38 -26.03
C PRO A 35 2.15 7.31 -24.61
N ILE A 36 0.82 7.24 -24.44
CA ILE A 36 0.19 7.11 -23.11
C ILE A 36 0.59 5.78 -22.47
N LEU A 37 0.52 4.67 -23.22
CA LEU A 37 0.91 3.35 -22.72
C LEU A 37 2.41 3.28 -22.40
N VAL A 38 3.27 3.87 -23.23
CA VAL A 38 4.70 3.98 -22.95
C VAL A 38 4.97 4.83 -21.72
N ALA A 39 4.31 5.99 -21.58
CA ALA A 39 4.43 6.85 -20.41
C ALA A 39 3.96 6.14 -19.14
N LEU A 40 2.86 5.38 -19.20
CA LEU A 40 2.40 4.55 -18.10
C LEU A 40 3.38 3.43 -17.76
N GLY A 41 3.96 2.77 -18.76
CA GLY A 41 4.98 1.74 -18.59
C GLY A 41 6.25 2.29 -17.93
N VAL A 42 6.74 3.43 -18.42
CA VAL A 42 7.89 4.14 -17.82
C VAL A 42 7.56 4.62 -16.42
N TYR A 43 6.38 5.19 -16.18
CA TYR A 43 5.95 5.61 -14.85
C TYR A 43 5.92 4.44 -13.87
N ARG A 44 5.38 3.28 -14.28
CA ARG A 44 5.39 2.05 -13.48
C ARG A 44 6.82 1.57 -13.21
N ALA A 45 7.67 1.48 -14.25
CA ALA A 45 9.05 1.04 -14.11
C ALA A 45 9.89 2.00 -13.23
N TRP A 46 9.68 3.31 -13.36
CA TRP A 46 10.38 4.33 -12.58
C TRP A 46 9.90 4.37 -11.13
N LYS A 47 8.59 4.14 -10.89
CA LYS A 47 8.04 3.90 -9.55
C LYS A 47 8.77 2.72 -8.91
N THR A 48 8.81 1.56 -9.55
CA THR A 48 9.50 0.36 -9.03
C THR A 48 11.02 0.52 -8.87
N ALA A 49 11.69 1.22 -9.77
CA ALA A 49 13.13 1.47 -9.67
C ALA A 49 13.49 2.46 -8.54
N ARG A 50 12.63 3.44 -8.28
CA ARG A 50 12.80 4.38 -7.16
C ARG A 50 12.63 3.68 -5.82
N GLU A 51 11.78 2.67 -5.74
CA GLU A 51 11.57 1.84 -4.55
C GLU A 51 12.84 1.11 -4.13
N ARG A 52 13.67 0.64 -5.07
CA ARG A 52 14.94 -0.06 -4.80
C ARG A 52 16.09 0.85 -4.34
N ARG A 53 15.95 2.18 -4.39
CA ARG A 53 17.01 3.15 -4.02
C ARG A 53 16.78 3.82 -2.68
N VAL A 54 15.69 3.48 -2.01
CA VAL A 54 15.38 3.99 -0.69
C VAL A 54 16.22 3.18 0.30
N GLY A 55 16.99 3.85 1.16
CA GLY A 55 17.95 3.22 2.09
C GLY A 55 17.30 2.23 3.03
N GLU A 56 17.05 1.02 2.53
CA GLU A 56 16.41 -0.07 3.24
C GLU A 56 17.48 -0.77 4.06
N ALA A 57 17.24 -0.86 5.37
CA ALA A 57 18.06 -1.61 6.28
C ALA A 57 17.28 -2.83 6.75
N ASP A 58 17.94 -3.98 6.74
CA ASP A 58 17.44 -5.18 7.40
C ASP A 58 17.82 -5.16 8.88
N VAL A 59 16.84 -5.44 9.73
CA VAL A 59 17.00 -5.56 11.17
C VAL A 59 16.30 -6.84 11.61
N ARG A 60 17.06 -7.92 11.71
CA ARG A 60 16.55 -9.26 12.10
C ARG A 60 15.42 -9.74 11.18
N GLY A 61 15.54 -9.52 9.88
CA GLY A 61 14.51 -9.87 8.90
C GLY A 61 13.36 -8.87 8.78
N LEU A 62 13.33 -7.82 9.63
CA LEU A 62 12.43 -6.68 9.42
C LEU A 62 13.09 -5.63 8.56
N ARG A 63 12.39 -5.22 7.50
CA ARG A 63 12.85 -4.14 6.65
C ARG A 63 12.45 -2.81 7.26
N LEU A 64 13.36 -1.85 7.29
CA LEU A 64 13.06 -0.45 7.58
C LEU A 64 13.68 0.46 6.53
N VAL A 65 13.08 1.62 6.33
CA VAL A 65 13.59 2.67 5.43
C VAL A 65 14.18 3.84 6.21
N GLU A 66 15.37 4.26 5.82
CA GLU A 66 15.99 5.49 6.31
C GLU A 66 15.26 6.76 5.83
N GLY A 67 15.15 7.74 6.73
CA GLY A 67 14.44 9.00 6.48
C GLY A 67 12.93 8.93 6.67
N LEU A 68 12.38 7.79 7.08
CA LEU A 68 11.01 7.70 7.64
C LEU A 68 11.03 7.79 9.16
N SER A 69 9.87 8.14 9.71
CA SER A 69 9.60 8.22 11.15
C SER A 69 8.62 7.12 11.55
N TYR A 70 8.88 6.38 12.62
CA TYR A 70 8.06 5.22 13.02
C TYR A 70 7.34 5.45 14.33
N THR A 71 6.04 5.18 14.36
CA THR A 71 5.20 5.29 15.56
C THR A 71 5.22 3.98 16.34
N SER A 72 4.86 4.02 17.63
CA SER A 72 4.72 2.80 18.44
C SER A 72 3.59 1.87 17.97
N GLY A 73 2.62 2.36 17.20
CA GLY A 73 1.55 1.55 16.60
C GLY A 73 1.93 0.97 15.24
N HIS A 74 3.23 0.78 14.97
CA HIS A 74 3.75 0.20 13.73
C HIS A 74 3.36 0.90 12.43
N LEU A 75 3.21 2.22 12.50
CA LEU A 75 3.03 3.08 11.33
C LEU A 75 4.31 3.84 11.02
N TRP A 76 4.68 3.87 9.75
CA TRP A 76 5.66 4.81 9.26
C TRP A 76 4.97 6.10 8.80
N VAL A 77 5.70 7.21 8.96
CA VAL A 77 5.27 8.57 8.61
C VAL A 77 6.36 9.21 7.75
N ASP A 78 6.02 9.55 6.51
CA ASP A 78 6.86 10.37 5.65
C ASP A 78 6.48 11.85 5.81
N ARG A 79 7.47 12.65 6.22
CA ARG A 79 7.37 14.09 6.52
C ARG A 79 7.95 14.98 5.42
N LYS A 80 8.43 14.42 4.31
CA LYS A 80 9.14 15.18 3.26
C LYS A 80 8.27 16.24 2.58
N ALA A 81 6.94 16.08 2.61
CA ALA A 81 6.02 17.09 2.08
C ALA A 81 5.63 18.09 3.17
N PHE A 82 5.95 19.37 2.96
CA PHE A 82 5.65 20.46 3.90
C PHE A 82 4.18 20.44 4.35
N GLY A 83 3.96 20.11 5.64
CA GLY A 83 2.65 20.09 6.28
C GLY A 83 1.73 18.91 5.91
N ARG A 84 2.18 17.95 5.09
CA ARG A 84 1.42 16.73 4.78
C ARG A 84 2.23 15.50 5.18
N LEU A 85 1.64 14.68 6.03
CA LEU A 85 2.21 13.43 6.49
C LEU A 85 1.61 12.30 5.67
N ARG A 86 2.44 11.52 4.97
CA ARG A 86 1.99 10.26 4.37
C ARG A 86 2.20 9.13 5.39
N VAL A 87 1.20 8.27 5.55
CA VAL A 87 1.16 7.23 6.57
C VAL A 87 0.98 5.86 5.90
N GLY A 88 1.66 4.85 6.41
CA GLY A 88 1.48 3.44 6.03
C GLY A 88 1.92 2.50 7.16
N MET A 89 1.68 1.20 6.98
CA MET A 89 2.14 0.17 7.91
C MET A 89 3.61 -0.17 7.69
N ASP A 90 4.35 -0.38 8.77
CA ASP A 90 5.71 -0.90 8.68
C ASP A 90 5.77 -2.43 8.46
N ASP A 91 6.99 -2.93 8.27
CA ASP A 91 7.26 -4.33 7.95
C ASP A 91 6.89 -5.30 9.08
N LEU A 92 6.75 -4.84 10.33
CA LEU A 92 6.24 -5.67 11.42
C LEU A 92 4.71 -5.70 11.40
N ALA A 93 4.04 -4.56 11.23
CA ALA A 93 2.58 -4.51 11.15
C ALA A 93 2.03 -5.45 10.06
N GLN A 94 2.65 -5.50 8.87
CA GLN A 94 2.23 -6.45 7.82
C GLN A 94 2.30 -7.92 8.28
N ARG A 95 3.24 -8.31 9.15
CA ARG A 95 3.38 -9.69 9.66
C ARG A 95 2.23 -10.06 10.59
N LEU A 96 1.58 -9.07 11.21
CA LEU A 96 0.37 -9.27 12.00
C LEU A 96 -0.85 -9.58 11.11
N PHE A 97 -0.80 -9.24 9.81
CA PHE A 97 -1.87 -9.44 8.84
C PHE A 97 -1.44 -10.39 7.71
N PRO A 98 -1.48 -11.70 7.94
CA PRO A 98 -0.91 -12.70 7.04
C PRO A 98 -1.60 -12.79 5.67
N ASP A 99 -2.91 -12.53 5.60
CA ASP A 99 -3.68 -12.63 4.36
C ASP A 99 -4.70 -11.50 4.25
N VAL A 100 -4.24 -10.31 3.87
CA VAL A 100 -5.11 -9.13 3.77
C VAL A 100 -6.04 -9.27 2.58
N THR A 101 -7.34 -9.35 2.86
CA THR A 101 -8.39 -9.48 1.83
C THR A 101 -9.10 -8.15 1.54
N GLN A 102 -9.14 -7.21 2.49
CA GLN A 102 -9.83 -5.94 2.31
C GLN A 102 -9.22 -4.81 3.14
N VAL A 103 -9.23 -3.60 2.59
CA VAL A 103 -8.77 -2.37 3.27
C VAL A 103 -9.83 -1.29 3.11
N TRP A 104 -10.30 -0.74 4.22
CA TRP A 104 -11.16 0.44 4.24
C TRP A 104 -10.34 1.66 4.63
N LEU A 105 -10.16 2.56 3.66
CA LEU A 105 -9.46 3.82 3.83
C LEU A 105 -10.44 4.92 4.29
N PRO A 106 -9.94 5.97 4.98
CA PRO A 106 -10.78 7.11 5.32
C PRO A 106 -11.19 7.85 4.04
N ARG A 107 -12.11 8.82 4.15
CA ARG A 107 -12.43 9.69 3.01
C ARG A 107 -11.53 10.92 3.03
N VAL A 108 -11.20 11.46 1.85
CA VAL A 108 -10.55 12.77 1.76
C VAL A 108 -11.49 13.81 2.38
N GLY A 109 -10.94 14.69 3.22
CA GLY A 109 -11.69 15.67 4.01
C GLY A 109 -12.13 15.17 5.39
N THR A 110 -12.01 13.88 5.71
CA THR A 110 -12.30 13.37 7.05
C THR A 110 -11.35 13.99 8.08
N VAL A 111 -11.92 14.47 9.19
CA VAL A 111 -11.14 14.87 10.37
C VAL A 111 -10.80 13.61 11.16
N LEU A 112 -9.51 13.41 11.41
CA LEU A 112 -9.00 12.32 12.25
C LEU A 112 -8.59 12.92 13.60
N ALA A 113 -8.92 12.22 14.68
CA ALA A 113 -8.33 12.46 16.00
C ALA A 113 -7.29 11.37 16.30
N LYS A 114 -6.20 11.75 16.97
CA LYS A 114 -5.14 10.82 17.35
C LYS A 114 -5.71 9.70 18.22
N GLY A 115 -5.37 8.45 17.89
CA GLY A 115 -5.86 7.26 18.62
C GLY A 115 -7.21 6.74 18.12
N GLU A 116 -7.97 7.51 17.36
CA GLU A 116 -9.24 7.03 16.79
C GLU A 116 -9.01 6.20 15.52
N PRO A 117 -9.88 5.21 15.23
CA PRO A 117 -9.80 4.40 14.01
C PRO A 117 -9.73 5.25 12.72
N ALA A 118 -8.66 5.07 11.95
CA ALA A 118 -8.47 5.76 10.67
C ALA A 118 -8.63 4.82 9.47
N VAL A 119 -8.11 3.59 9.57
CA VAL A 119 -8.13 2.57 8.52
C VAL A 119 -8.57 1.26 9.14
N THR A 120 -9.41 0.49 8.46
CA THR A 120 -9.72 -0.89 8.88
C THR A 120 -9.11 -1.86 7.88
N ILE A 121 -8.46 -2.91 8.38
CA ILE A 121 -7.87 -3.98 7.59
C ILE A 121 -8.57 -5.29 7.95
N LYS A 122 -9.03 -6.01 6.93
CA LYS A 122 -9.51 -7.38 7.06
C LYS A 122 -8.43 -8.34 6.58
N SER A 123 -8.07 -9.28 7.45
CA SER A 123 -7.29 -10.46 7.14
C SER A 123 -8.13 -11.69 7.50
N GLU A 124 -7.74 -12.88 7.06
CA GLU A 124 -8.07 -14.07 7.85
C GLU A 124 -7.09 -14.10 9.04
N PRO A 125 -7.54 -14.21 10.32
CA PRO A 125 -8.86 -14.66 10.80
C PRO A 125 -9.87 -13.55 11.19
N GLY A 126 -9.60 -12.27 10.93
CA GLY A 126 -10.48 -11.18 11.37
C GLY A 126 -10.15 -9.79 10.85
N ALA A 127 -10.82 -8.78 11.40
CA ALA A 127 -10.57 -7.38 11.06
C ALA A 127 -10.04 -6.61 12.27
N ALA A 128 -9.15 -5.65 12.01
CA ALA A 128 -8.64 -4.71 13.00
C ALA A 128 -8.58 -3.31 12.42
N SER A 129 -8.67 -2.31 13.30
CA SER A 129 -8.57 -0.91 12.91
C SER A 129 -7.23 -0.32 13.33
N ILE A 130 -6.59 0.40 12.43
CA ILE A 130 -5.38 1.16 12.68
C ILE A 130 -5.79 2.56 13.18
N PRO A 131 -5.30 2.98 14.35
CA PRO A 131 -5.60 4.30 14.87
C PRO A 131 -4.84 5.40 14.10
N SER A 132 -5.40 6.60 14.04
CA SER A 132 -4.70 7.75 13.47
C SER A 132 -3.49 8.11 14.35
N PRO A 133 -2.30 8.32 13.77
CA PRO A 133 -1.13 8.74 14.56
C PRO A 133 -1.21 10.21 15.00
N VAL A 134 -2.11 11.00 14.41
CA VAL A 134 -2.19 12.46 14.56
C VAL A 134 -3.61 12.99 14.49
N ASP A 135 -3.83 14.17 15.07
CA ASP A 135 -5.00 14.99 14.75
C ASP A 135 -4.80 15.70 13.40
N GLY A 136 -5.77 15.64 12.51
CA GLY A 136 -5.63 16.29 11.21
C GLY A 136 -6.79 16.08 10.27
N VAL A 137 -6.59 16.47 9.01
CA VAL A 137 -7.56 16.28 7.94
C VAL A 137 -6.94 15.45 6.84
N VAL A 138 -7.62 14.39 6.42
CA VAL A 138 -7.19 13.54 5.31
C VAL A 138 -7.15 14.36 4.02
N THR A 139 -6.00 14.35 3.34
CA THR A 139 -5.76 15.11 2.11
C THR A 139 -5.64 14.23 0.88
N ALA A 140 -5.28 12.95 1.05
CA ALA A 140 -5.22 11.97 -0.01
C ALA A 140 -5.34 10.56 0.56
N VAL A 141 -5.74 9.60 -0.29
CA VAL A 141 -5.84 8.18 0.04
C VAL A 141 -5.29 7.33 -1.10
N ASN A 142 -4.80 6.14 -0.79
CA ASN A 142 -4.26 5.24 -1.79
C ASN A 142 -5.34 4.28 -2.33
N ALA A 143 -6.09 4.71 -3.32
CA ALA A 143 -7.10 3.86 -3.96
C ALA A 143 -6.52 2.55 -4.54
N GLU A 144 -5.23 2.52 -4.87
CA GLU A 144 -4.55 1.32 -5.38
C GLU A 144 -4.52 0.20 -4.32
N VAL A 145 -4.29 0.53 -3.05
CA VAL A 145 -4.31 -0.44 -1.94
C VAL A 145 -5.72 -0.96 -1.68
N ALA A 146 -6.75 -0.12 -1.82
CA ALA A 146 -8.14 -0.59 -1.68
C ALA A 146 -8.53 -1.58 -2.81
N ALA A 147 -7.99 -1.39 -4.02
CA ALA A 147 -8.22 -2.28 -5.15
C ALA A 147 -7.30 -3.52 -5.15
N ASN A 148 -6.09 -3.39 -4.58
CA ASN A 148 -5.10 -4.46 -4.47
C ASN A 148 -4.46 -4.45 -3.07
N PRO A 149 -5.11 -5.08 -2.07
CA PRO A 149 -4.60 -5.12 -0.70
C PRO A 149 -3.21 -5.75 -0.54
N GLY A 150 -2.79 -6.62 -1.47
CA GLY A 150 -1.47 -7.24 -1.46
C GLY A 150 -0.30 -6.25 -1.51
N LEU A 151 -0.53 -5.00 -1.93
CA LEU A 151 0.47 -3.94 -1.89
C LEU A 151 0.98 -3.62 -0.48
N LEU A 152 0.19 -3.91 0.55
CA LEU A 152 0.61 -3.72 1.94
C LEU A 152 1.80 -4.62 2.32
N GLN A 153 1.89 -5.82 1.75
CA GLN A 153 2.98 -6.77 2.00
C GLN A 153 4.09 -6.64 0.94
N GLN A 154 3.71 -6.45 -0.33
CA GLN A 154 4.66 -6.40 -1.44
C GLN A 154 5.50 -5.12 -1.44
N SER A 155 4.95 -4.01 -0.95
CA SER A 155 5.55 -2.68 -1.07
C SER A 155 5.17 -1.75 0.09
N PRO A 156 5.37 -2.15 1.36
CA PRO A 156 4.85 -1.45 2.55
C PRO A 156 5.28 0.03 2.61
N TYR A 157 6.52 0.33 2.22
CA TYR A 157 7.12 1.67 2.29
C TYR A 157 6.91 2.53 1.04
N SER A 158 6.28 1.98 0.01
CA SER A 158 6.12 2.66 -1.28
C SER A 158 4.69 2.56 -1.81
N GLY A 159 4.35 1.47 -2.49
CA GLY A 159 3.02 1.21 -3.05
C GLY A 159 1.94 0.99 -1.97
N GLY A 160 2.34 0.62 -0.76
CA GLY A 160 1.49 0.27 0.39
C GLY A 160 1.16 1.41 1.35
N TRP A 161 1.45 2.67 1.01
CA TRP A 161 0.97 3.81 1.80
C TRP A 161 -0.56 3.82 1.86
N LEU A 162 -1.15 4.25 2.97
CA LEU A 162 -2.59 4.18 3.21
C LEU A 162 -3.29 5.50 2.89
N PHE A 163 -2.87 6.56 3.57
CA PHE A 163 -3.44 7.90 3.45
C PHE A 163 -2.40 8.99 3.69
N ALA A 164 -2.75 10.22 3.34
CA ALA A 164 -1.99 11.41 3.68
C ALA A 164 -2.86 12.37 4.49
N VAL A 165 -2.31 12.94 5.55
CA VAL A 165 -3.01 13.81 6.49
C VAL A 165 -2.28 15.15 6.62
N LYS A 166 -3.04 16.24 6.60
CA LYS A 166 -2.54 17.55 7.04
C LYS A 166 -2.67 17.60 8.55
N ALA A 167 -1.55 17.42 9.25
CA ALA A 167 -1.50 17.47 10.70
C ALA A 167 -1.80 18.90 11.20
N ARG A 168 -2.44 19.01 12.35
CA ARG A 168 -2.54 20.28 13.09
C ARG A 168 -1.16 20.57 13.72
N GLU A 169 -0.76 21.83 13.81
CA GLU A 169 0.59 22.24 14.26
C GLU A 169 1.09 21.59 15.56
N ARG A 170 0.18 21.24 16.48
CA ARG A 170 0.50 20.60 17.77
C ARG A 170 0.40 19.08 17.78
N SER A 171 0.00 18.42 16.68
CA SER A 171 -0.29 16.98 16.65
C SER A 171 0.82 16.13 16.04
N VAL A 172 2.07 16.57 16.15
CA VAL A 172 3.22 15.78 15.68
C VAL A 172 3.25 14.42 16.39
N PRO A 173 3.27 13.29 15.67
CA PRO A 173 3.29 12.00 16.31
C PRO A 173 4.65 11.78 16.98
N SER A 174 4.63 11.16 18.16
CA SER A 174 5.85 10.64 18.79
C SER A 174 6.40 9.56 17.88
N THR A 175 7.56 9.81 17.28
CA THR A 175 8.14 8.93 16.27
C THR A 175 9.63 8.73 16.47
N ARG A 176 10.10 7.53 16.16
CA ARG A 176 11.51 7.12 16.19
C ARG A 176 12.13 7.24 14.81
N THR A 177 13.42 7.57 14.73
CA THR A 177 14.16 7.68 13.46
C THR A 177 15.58 7.11 13.60
N GLY A 178 16.25 6.84 12.47
CA GLY A 178 17.67 6.47 12.46
C GLY A 178 18.02 5.26 13.35
N SER A 179 19.04 5.40 14.20
CA SER A 179 19.51 4.34 15.09
C SER A 179 18.48 3.92 16.14
N GLU A 180 17.65 4.86 16.61
CA GLU A 180 16.58 4.59 17.57
C GLU A 180 15.49 3.69 16.95
N ALA A 181 15.11 3.97 15.69
CA ALA A 181 14.18 3.11 14.96
C ALA A 181 14.77 1.70 14.80
N ARG A 182 16.06 1.58 14.46
CA ARG A 182 16.74 0.27 14.34
C ARG A 182 16.77 -0.50 15.66
N SER A 183 17.05 0.14 16.79
CA SER A 183 17.03 -0.55 18.09
C SER A 183 15.62 -0.96 18.51
N TRP A 184 14.63 -0.12 18.23
CA TRP A 184 13.23 -0.43 18.51
C TRP A 184 12.72 -1.61 17.68
N PHE A 185 13.01 -1.65 16.36
CA PHE A 185 12.65 -2.80 15.51
C PHE A 185 13.24 -4.12 16.01
N ARG A 186 14.50 -4.13 16.50
CA ARG A 186 15.08 -5.35 17.09
C ARG A 186 14.29 -5.83 18.31
N GLN A 187 13.98 -4.91 19.22
CA GLN A 187 13.23 -5.23 20.44
C GLN A 187 11.82 -5.75 20.09
N GLU A 188 11.21 -5.18 19.07
CA GLU A 188 9.84 -5.50 18.69
C GLU A 188 9.73 -6.80 17.89
N GLU A 189 10.77 -7.14 17.10
CA GLU A 189 10.94 -8.47 16.51
C GLU A 189 11.08 -9.54 17.61
N GLU A 190 11.97 -9.31 18.57
CA GLU A 190 12.18 -10.22 19.70
C GLU A 190 10.90 -10.37 20.55
N ARG A 191 10.18 -9.27 20.77
CA ARG A 191 8.88 -9.29 21.48
C ARG A 191 7.82 -10.07 20.73
N LEU A 192 7.70 -9.88 19.42
CA LEU A 192 6.75 -10.62 18.58
C LEU A 192 7.10 -12.10 18.55
N SER A 193 8.37 -12.44 18.38
CA SER A 193 8.84 -13.82 18.39
C SER A 193 8.48 -14.52 19.70
N HIS A 194 8.84 -13.93 20.85
CA HIS A 194 8.51 -14.51 22.16
C HIS A 194 7.00 -14.69 22.39
N LEU A 195 6.17 -13.74 21.96
CA LEU A 195 4.71 -13.86 22.08
C LEU A 195 4.16 -14.98 21.21
N LEU A 196 4.66 -15.12 19.98
CA LEU A 196 4.27 -16.20 19.08
C LEU A 196 4.71 -17.56 19.60
N GLU A 197 5.93 -17.68 20.13
CA GLU A 197 6.41 -18.92 20.77
C GLU A 197 5.55 -19.31 21.97
N ALA A 198 5.17 -18.34 22.82
CA ALA A 198 4.33 -18.57 23.98
C ALA A 198 2.90 -18.99 23.61
N GLU A 199 2.33 -18.44 22.54
CA GLU A 199 0.96 -18.75 22.09
C GLU A 199 0.89 -20.04 21.25
N LEU A 200 1.94 -20.35 20.48
CA LEU A 200 1.96 -21.54 19.60
C LEU A 200 2.64 -22.76 20.23
N GLY A 201 3.39 -22.59 21.33
CA GLY A 201 4.15 -23.67 21.98
C GLY A 201 5.28 -24.24 21.11
N MET A 202 5.61 -23.58 20.01
CA MET A 202 6.70 -23.95 19.11
C MET A 202 7.86 -22.98 19.36
N ALA A 203 8.97 -23.48 19.89
CA ALA A 203 10.24 -22.75 19.83
C ALA A 203 10.75 -22.82 18.39
N ALA A 204 11.14 -21.69 17.81
CA ALA A 204 11.79 -21.70 16.50
C ALA A 204 13.19 -22.31 16.65
N ALA A 205 13.28 -23.65 16.54
CA ALA A 205 14.47 -24.40 16.93
C ALA A 205 15.62 -24.36 15.90
N ASP A 206 15.38 -23.92 14.67
CA ASP A 206 16.32 -24.13 13.56
C ASP A 206 16.60 -22.91 12.67
N GLY A 207 16.09 -21.73 13.01
CA GLY A 207 16.34 -20.52 12.22
C GLY A 207 15.78 -20.58 10.79
N GLY A 208 14.89 -21.54 10.50
CA GLY A 208 14.15 -21.59 9.25
C GLY A 208 13.03 -20.55 9.24
N GLU A 209 12.88 -19.83 8.13
CA GLU A 209 11.68 -19.03 7.91
C GLU A 209 10.47 -19.97 7.85
N LEU A 210 9.46 -19.73 8.69
CA LEU A 210 8.19 -20.43 8.59
C LEU A 210 7.61 -20.18 7.20
N ILE A 211 7.24 -21.26 6.50
CA ILE A 211 6.58 -21.21 5.18
C ILE A 211 5.23 -20.46 5.27
N VAL A 212 4.65 -20.42 6.47
CA VAL A 212 3.38 -19.77 6.79
C VAL A 212 3.61 -18.76 7.91
N PRO A 213 3.13 -17.49 7.80
CA PRO A 213 3.32 -16.52 8.87
C PRO A 213 2.70 -17.05 10.17
N ALA A 214 3.46 -17.06 11.27
CA ALA A 214 3.00 -17.57 12.56
C ALA A 214 1.67 -16.97 13.03
N SER A 215 1.41 -15.70 12.67
CA SER A 215 0.16 -15.00 12.96
C SER A 215 -1.08 -15.64 12.32
N SER A 216 -0.95 -16.38 11.21
CA SER A 216 -2.09 -17.07 10.58
C SER A 216 -2.43 -18.39 11.27
N LEU A 217 -1.55 -18.90 12.12
CA LEU A 217 -1.79 -20.12 12.91
C LEU A 217 -2.56 -19.84 14.19
N LEU A 218 -2.69 -18.55 14.57
CA LEU A 218 -3.38 -18.16 15.79
C LEU A 218 -4.90 -18.21 15.63
N PRO A 219 -5.62 -18.75 16.64
CA PRO A 219 -7.05 -18.54 16.76
C PRO A 219 -7.42 -17.05 16.79
N LYS A 220 -8.62 -16.71 16.33
CA LYS A 220 -9.07 -15.32 16.16
C LYS A 220 -8.93 -14.45 17.42
N ASP A 221 -9.27 -14.98 18.58
CA ASP A 221 -9.18 -14.30 19.88
C ASP A 221 -7.72 -13.97 20.25
N ARG A 222 -6.80 -14.92 20.04
CA ARG A 222 -5.37 -14.72 20.26
C ARG A 222 -4.77 -13.75 19.25
N TRP A 223 -5.17 -13.86 17.99
CA TRP A 223 -4.79 -12.92 16.94
C TRP A 223 -5.26 -11.50 17.25
N GLN A 224 -6.52 -11.31 17.69
CA GLN A 224 -7.03 -9.99 18.08
C GLN A 224 -6.24 -9.39 19.25
N LYS A 225 -5.90 -10.20 20.26
CA LYS A 225 -5.07 -9.75 21.38
C LYS A 225 -3.68 -9.30 20.90
N LEU A 226 -3.02 -10.12 20.08
CA LEU A 226 -1.72 -9.80 19.48
C LEU A 226 -1.77 -8.46 18.73
N VAL A 227 -2.76 -8.30 17.83
CA VAL A 227 -2.91 -7.07 17.04
C VAL A 227 -3.17 -5.86 17.93
N SER A 228 -4.02 -5.98 18.95
CA SER A 228 -4.32 -4.88 19.88
C SER A 228 -3.09 -4.39 20.64
N GLU A 229 -2.22 -5.33 21.02
CA GLU A 229 -1.01 -5.05 21.79
C GLU A 229 0.04 -4.30 20.97
N PHE A 230 0.24 -4.67 19.70
CA PHE A 230 1.21 -4.02 18.82
C PHE A 230 0.69 -2.74 18.17
N LEU A 231 -0.58 -2.69 17.77
CA LEU A 231 -1.15 -1.52 17.08
C LEU A 231 -1.67 -0.44 18.02
N GLN A 232 -1.59 -0.66 19.34
CA GLN A 232 -2.14 0.23 20.37
C GLN A 232 -3.64 0.49 20.19
N VAL A 233 -4.37 -0.54 19.73
CA VAL A 233 -5.82 -0.48 19.53
C VAL A 233 -6.48 -0.81 20.86
N SER A 234 -7.26 0.14 21.38
CA SER A 234 -8.02 -0.02 22.62
C SER A 234 -9.28 -0.86 22.40
#